data_AF-A0A1L5KF34-F1
#
_entry.id   AF-A0A1L5KF34-F1
#
_cell.length_a   1.000
_cell.length_b   1.000
_cell.length_c   1.000
_cell.angle_alpha   90.00
_cell.angle_beta   90.00
_cell.angle_gamma   90.00
#
_symmetry.space_group_name_H-M   'P 1'
#
loop_
_entity.id
_entity.type
_entity.pdbx_description
1 polymer ?
#
loop_
_entity_poly.entity_id
_entity_poly.type
_entity_poly.pdbx_seq_one_letter_code
_entity_poly.pdbx_strand_id
1 'polypeptide(L)'
;MLFKKGRSYLMKYMSLQEIAAACGGTYYGGSEFLPREVSSVVIDSRKAEKDSLFIAIRGARVDGHSFIPKVMEQGALCAVSEEDLGDVPYSYIKVASCEQALKDIAEHYRRSLDIKVVG
;
A
#
# COMPACT_ATOMS: atom_id res chain seq x y z
N MET A 1 -24.64 23.25 12.25
CA MET A 1 -23.69 22.10 12.27
C MET A 1 -24.09 21.13 11.15
N LEU A 2 -23.75 21.45 9.91
CA LEU A 2 -24.15 20.68 8.70
C LEU A 2 -23.04 20.84 7.66
N PHE A 3 -21.99 20.02 7.75
CA PHE A 3 -21.04 19.88 6.64
C PHE A 3 -21.61 18.86 5.64
N LYS A 4 -22.46 19.35 4.74
CA LYS A 4 -22.69 18.68 3.45
C LYS A 4 -21.42 18.89 2.61
N LYS A 5 -20.47 17.95 2.67
CA LYS A 5 -19.37 17.91 1.69
C LYS A 5 -19.97 17.43 0.38
N GLY A 6 -20.13 18.35 -0.57
CA GLY A 6 -20.49 18.06 -1.94
C GLY A 6 -19.54 17.04 -2.55
N ARG A 7 -20.04 16.29 -3.54
CA ARG A 7 -19.30 15.32 -4.35
C ARG A 7 -18.05 15.97 -4.96
N SER A 8 -16.96 15.97 -4.21
CA SER A 8 -15.61 16.14 -4.75
C SER A 8 -15.27 14.81 -5.40
N TYR A 9 -15.05 14.78 -6.71
CA TYR A 9 -14.31 13.69 -7.34
C TYR A 9 -12.83 13.82 -6.88
N LEU A 10 -12.59 13.65 -5.57
CA LEU A 10 -11.28 13.37 -5.03
C LEU A 10 -11.02 11.93 -5.44
N MET A 11 -9.98 11.69 -6.24
CA MET A 11 -9.33 10.38 -6.23
C MET A 11 -9.05 10.08 -4.76
N LYS A 12 -9.73 9.07 -4.19
CA LYS A 12 -9.49 8.65 -2.81
C LYS A 12 -8.08 8.08 -2.78
N TYR A 13 -7.14 8.84 -2.25
CA TYR A 13 -5.88 8.27 -1.81
C TYR A 13 -6.15 7.47 -0.53
N MET A 14 -5.48 6.33 -0.38
CA MET A 14 -5.62 5.49 0.81
C MET A 14 -4.47 5.80 1.77
N SER A 15 -4.79 6.00 3.04
CA SER A 15 -3.76 6.13 4.08
C SER A 15 -3.10 4.78 4.37
N LEU A 16 -1.87 4.78 4.90
CA LEU A 16 -1.20 3.55 5.34
C LEU A 16 -2.03 2.80 6.38
N GLN A 17 -2.71 3.52 7.27
CA GLN A 17 -3.62 2.93 8.25
C GLN A 17 -4.77 2.17 7.58
N GLU A 18 -5.41 2.76 6.57
CA GLU A 18 -6.47 2.09 5.82
C GLU A 18 -5.96 0.90 5.04
N ILE A 19 -4.77 0.99 4.45
CA ILE A 19 -4.15 -0.11 3.70
C ILE A 19 -3.86 -1.28 4.62
N ALA A 20 -3.23 -1.03 5.78
CA ALA A 20 -2.96 -2.06 6.77
C ALA A 20 -4.25 -2.73 7.27
N ALA A 21 -5.30 -1.94 7.51
CA ALA A 21 -6.61 -2.46 7.90
C ALA A 21 -7.28 -3.26 6.77
N ALA A 22 -7.15 -2.82 5.51
CA ALA A 22 -7.75 -3.47 4.35
C ALA A 22 -7.12 -4.85 4.08
N CYS A 23 -5.79 -4.96 4.15
CA CYS A 23 -5.09 -6.23 3.95
C CYS A 23 -4.96 -7.09 5.22
N GLY A 24 -5.46 -6.59 6.37
CA GLY A 24 -5.30 -7.27 7.67
C GLY A 24 -3.83 -7.43 8.10
N GLY A 25 -2.95 -6.54 7.62
CA GLY A 25 -1.53 -6.57 7.89
C GLY A 25 -1.13 -5.82 9.16
N THR A 26 0.04 -6.16 9.69
CA THR A 26 0.64 -5.46 10.83
C THR A 26 1.60 -4.40 10.31
N TYR A 27 1.34 -3.13 10.63
CA TYR A 27 2.23 -2.02 10.28
C TYR A 27 3.41 -1.91 11.25
N TYR A 28 4.60 -1.73 10.68
CA TYR A 28 5.85 -1.46 11.37
C TYR A 28 6.46 -0.18 10.81
N GLY A 29 6.86 0.74 11.68
CA GLY A 29 7.45 2.03 11.31
C GLY A 29 6.94 3.17 12.19
N GLY A 30 7.32 4.41 11.86
CA GLY A 30 6.89 5.58 12.62
C GLY A 30 5.37 5.77 12.55
N SER A 31 4.71 6.02 13.68
CA SER A 31 3.26 6.29 13.72
C SER A 31 2.87 7.58 13.00
N GLU A 32 3.84 8.46 12.72
CA GLU A 32 3.69 9.67 11.90
C GLU A 32 3.37 9.41 10.43
N PHE A 33 3.71 8.21 9.91
CA PHE A 33 3.42 7.84 8.52
C PHE A 33 2.05 7.18 8.35
N LEU A 34 1.44 6.66 9.43
CA LEU A 34 0.09 6.06 9.39
C LEU A 34 -0.98 6.94 8.72
N PRO A 35 -1.08 8.25 9.01
CA PRO A 35 -2.05 9.12 8.36
C PRO A 35 -1.63 9.57 6.95
N ARG A 36 -0.42 9.23 6.48
CA ARG A 36 0.02 9.62 5.14
C ARG A 36 -0.65 8.75 4.09
N GLU A 37 -1.01 9.41 3.01
CA GLU A 37 -1.68 8.85 1.84
C GLU A 37 -0.65 8.32 0.84
N VAL A 38 -0.92 7.16 0.25
CA VAL A 38 -0.09 6.63 -0.84
C VAL A 38 -0.55 7.22 -2.17
N SER A 39 0.40 7.61 -3.02
CA SER A 39 0.12 8.15 -4.35
C SER A 39 -0.26 7.06 -5.34
N SER A 40 0.39 5.90 -5.24
CA SER A 40 0.28 4.80 -6.19
C SER A 40 0.66 3.47 -5.53
N VAL A 41 0.11 2.36 -6.05
CA VAL A 41 0.48 1.00 -5.62
C VAL A 41 1.27 0.34 -6.74
N VAL A 42 2.45 -0.16 -6.43
CA VAL A 42 3.40 -0.75 -7.39
C VAL A 42 3.84 -2.13 -6.93
N ILE A 43 3.90 -3.07 -7.87
CA ILE A 43 4.44 -4.43 -7.66
C ILE A 43 5.80 -4.62 -8.35
N ASP A 44 6.21 -3.66 -9.17
CA ASP A 44 7.47 -3.67 -9.89
C ASP A 44 8.38 -2.60 -9.28
N SER A 45 9.52 -3.02 -8.75
CA SER A 45 10.48 -2.14 -8.07
C SER A 45 11.06 -1.07 -9.00
N ARG A 46 10.98 -1.23 -10.32
CA ARG A 46 11.44 -0.24 -11.30
C ARG A 46 10.45 0.89 -11.51
N LYS A 47 9.20 0.70 -11.08
CA LYS A 47 8.13 1.70 -11.16
C LYS A 47 7.90 2.41 -9.83
N ALA A 48 8.66 2.05 -8.79
CA ALA A 48 8.53 2.71 -7.52
C ALA A 48 8.93 4.18 -7.63
N GLU A 49 8.12 4.99 -6.99
CA GLU A 49 8.18 6.44 -7.04
C GLU A 49 7.89 7.01 -5.66
N LYS A 50 8.09 8.32 -5.52
CA LYS A 50 7.89 9.00 -4.24
C LYS A 50 6.45 8.80 -3.75
N ASP A 51 6.34 8.46 -2.47
CA ASP A 51 5.08 8.22 -1.76
C ASP A 51 4.26 7.01 -2.30
N SER A 52 4.89 6.11 -3.05
CA SER A 52 4.27 4.86 -3.52
C SER A 52 4.24 3.75 -2.46
N LEU A 53 3.28 2.84 -2.58
CA LEU A 53 3.21 1.58 -1.84
C LEU A 53 3.80 0.46 -2.70
N PHE A 54 4.88 -0.17 -2.24
CA PHE A 54 5.47 -1.31 -2.93
C PHE A 54 4.98 -2.63 -2.34
N ILE A 55 4.47 -3.54 -3.17
CA ILE A 55 4.06 -4.88 -2.72
C ILE A 55 5.08 -5.89 -3.22
N ALA A 56 5.80 -6.52 -2.27
CA ALA A 56 6.84 -7.49 -2.53
C ALA A 56 6.23 -8.85 -2.92
N ILE A 57 5.71 -8.96 -4.15
CA ILE A 57 5.21 -10.24 -4.65
C ILE A 57 6.39 -11.15 -4.99
N ARG A 58 6.38 -12.37 -4.44
CA ARG A 58 7.32 -13.42 -4.83
C ARG A 58 6.93 -13.97 -6.21
N GLY A 59 7.70 -13.61 -7.22
CA GLY A 59 7.52 -14.11 -8.59
C GLY A 59 8.22 -15.46 -8.79
N ALA A 60 7.84 -16.19 -9.85
CA ALA A 60 8.43 -17.49 -10.19
C ALA A 60 9.95 -17.45 -10.47
N ARG A 61 10.50 -16.27 -10.81
CA ARG A 61 11.93 -16.08 -11.13
C ARG A 61 12.66 -15.13 -10.19
N VAL A 62 11.93 -14.30 -9.45
CA VAL A 62 12.48 -13.15 -8.75
C VAL A 62 11.70 -12.96 -7.45
N ASP A 63 12.42 -12.86 -6.33
CA ASP A 63 11.82 -12.52 -5.05
C ASP A 63 11.71 -11.00 -4.89
N GLY A 64 10.48 -10.48 -4.81
CA GLY A 64 10.21 -9.06 -4.63
C GLY A 64 10.76 -8.49 -3.32
N HIS A 65 10.93 -9.33 -2.28
CA HIS A 65 11.37 -8.90 -0.96
C HIS A 65 12.80 -8.34 -0.98
N SER A 66 13.66 -8.89 -1.85
CA SER A 66 15.03 -8.40 -2.03
C SER A 66 15.10 -6.98 -2.59
N PHE A 67 14.02 -6.45 -3.17
CA PHE A 67 13.97 -5.09 -3.72
C PHE A 67 13.43 -4.05 -2.75
N ILE A 68 12.90 -4.46 -1.59
CA ILE A 68 12.33 -3.55 -0.60
C ILE A 68 13.32 -2.43 -0.23
N PRO A 69 14.60 -2.70 0.13
CA PRO A 69 15.54 -1.64 0.49
C PRO A 69 15.70 -0.61 -0.62
N LYS A 70 15.89 -1.08 -1.86
CA LYS A 70 16.07 -0.24 -3.05
C LYS A 70 14.84 0.64 -3.33
N VAL A 71 13.65 0.08 -3.16
CA VAL A 71 12.39 0.81 -3.40
C VAL A 71 12.16 1.87 -2.32
N MET A 72 12.49 1.57 -1.06
CA MET A 72 12.45 2.57 0.01
C MET A 72 13.47 3.68 -0.23
N GLU A 73 14.67 3.38 -0.74
CA GLU A 73 15.65 4.40 -1.16
C GLU A 73 15.15 5.30 -2.30
N GLN A 74 14.28 4.79 -3.18
CA GLN A 74 13.65 5.58 -4.25
C GLN A 74 12.53 6.50 -3.73
N GLY A 75 12.21 6.45 -2.44
CA GLY A 75 11.22 7.32 -1.79
C GLY A 75 9.84 6.70 -1.68
N ALA A 76 9.71 5.38 -1.83
CA ALA A 76 8.45 4.70 -1.49
C ALA A 76 8.07 4.98 -0.04
N LEU A 77 6.77 5.17 0.19
CA LEU A 77 6.25 5.49 1.52
C LEU A 77 6.27 4.27 2.43
N CYS A 78 5.94 3.12 1.87
CA CYS A 78 5.80 1.87 2.61
C CYS A 78 5.94 0.66 1.69
N ALA A 79 6.52 -0.42 2.22
CA ALA A 79 6.57 -1.71 1.56
C ALA A 79 5.60 -2.72 2.21
N VAL A 80 4.99 -3.60 1.43
CA VAL A 80 4.20 -4.74 1.91
C VAL A 80 5.05 -6.00 1.72
N SER A 81 5.22 -6.77 2.78
CA SER A 81 6.13 -7.90 2.87
C SER A 81 5.43 -9.08 3.54
N GLU A 82 5.67 -10.30 3.06
CA GLU A 82 5.28 -11.53 3.78
C GLU A 82 6.26 -11.84 4.92
N GLU A 83 7.48 -11.32 4.81
CA GLU A 83 8.57 -11.56 5.74
C GLU A 83 8.68 -10.44 6.76
N ASP A 84 9.17 -10.81 7.95
CA ASP A 84 9.56 -9.84 8.98
C ASP A 84 10.88 -9.19 8.56
N LEU A 85 10.87 -7.86 8.35
CA LEU A 85 12.09 -7.14 7.96
C LEU A 85 12.95 -6.77 9.18
N GLY A 86 12.47 -7.04 10.40
CA GLY A 86 13.17 -6.67 11.63
C GLY A 86 13.24 -5.16 11.85
N ASP A 87 14.37 -4.70 12.39
CA ASP A 87 14.66 -3.29 12.67
C ASP A 87 15.18 -2.61 11.40
N VAL A 88 14.27 -1.98 10.66
CA VAL A 88 14.56 -1.24 9.44
C VAL A 88 14.18 0.24 9.61
N PRO A 89 14.91 1.18 8.98
CA PRO A 89 14.67 2.62 9.14
C PRO A 89 13.44 3.12 8.38
N TYR A 90 12.67 2.22 7.76
CA TYR A 90 11.57 2.54 6.86
C TYR A 90 10.30 1.74 7.19
N SER A 91 9.16 2.28 6.78
CA SER A 91 7.87 1.69 7.11
C SER A 91 7.53 0.48 6.23
N TYR A 92 7.03 -0.59 6.84
CA TYR A 92 6.53 -1.75 6.12
C TYR A 92 5.28 -2.34 6.76
N ILE A 93 4.47 -3.04 5.97
CA ILE A 93 3.30 -3.78 6.42
C ILE A 93 3.58 -5.26 6.22
N LYS A 94 3.61 -6.01 7.32
CA LYS A 94 3.74 -7.46 7.30
C LYS A 94 2.36 -8.08 7.05
N VAL A 95 2.27 -8.91 6.02
CA VAL A 95 1.04 -9.63 5.66
C VAL A 95 1.29 -11.13 5.63
N ALA A 96 0.23 -11.93 5.73
CA ALA A 96 0.37 -13.38 5.55
C ALA A 96 0.59 -13.76 4.07
N SER A 97 0.03 -12.97 3.14
CA SER A 97 0.22 -13.17 1.70
C SER A 97 0.18 -11.83 0.94
N CYS A 98 1.22 -11.56 0.15
CA CYS A 98 1.32 -10.36 -0.68
C CYS A 98 0.26 -10.33 -1.80
N GLU A 99 -0.07 -11.48 -2.38
CA GLU A 99 -1.08 -11.60 -3.42
C GLU A 99 -2.49 -11.31 -2.87
N GLN A 100 -2.79 -11.86 -1.69
CA GLN A 100 -4.06 -11.60 -1.02
C GLN A 100 -4.15 -10.13 -0.59
N ALA A 101 -3.08 -9.57 -0.04
CA ALA A 101 -3.03 -8.16 0.31
C ALA A 101 -3.29 -7.24 -0.89
N LEU A 102 -2.68 -7.53 -2.06
CA LEU A 102 -2.96 -6.79 -3.29
C LEU A 102 -4.44 -6.86 -3.68
N LYS A 103 -5.04 -8.06 -3.60
CA LYS A 103 -6.45 -8.26 -3.91
C LYS A 103 -7.35 -7.49 -2.95
N ASP A 104 -7.08 -7.53 -1.65
CA ASP A 104 -7.86 -6.84 -0.63
C ASP A 104 -7.78 -5.32 -0.79
N ILE A 105 -6.58 -4.78 -1.07
CA ILE A 105 -6.37 -3.37 -1.37
C ILE A 105 -7.15 -2.97 -2.64
N ALA A 106 -7.10 -3.78 -3.70
CA ALA A 106 -7.83 -3.52 -4.94
C ALA A 106 -9.35 -3.59 -4.75
N GLU A 107 -9.86 -4.54 -3.96
CA GLU A 107 -11.27 -4.63 -3.59
C GLU A 107 -11.70 -3.42 -2.77
N HIS A 108 -10.92 -3.01 -1.78
CA HIS A 108 -11.18 -1.83 -0.96
C HIS A 108 -11.21 -0.55 -1.80
N TYR A 109 -10.24 -0.39 -2.70
CA TYR A 109 -10.18 0.72 -3.64
C TYR A 109 -11.40 0.72 -4.57
N ARG A 110 -11.77 -0.43 -5.13
CA ARG A 110 -12.92 -0.59 -6.01
C ARG A 110 -14.25 -0.28 -5.31
N ARG A 111 -14.43 -0.74 -4.06
CA ARG A 111 -15.63 -0.42 -3.26
C ARG A 111 -15.73 1.06 -2.92
N SER A 112 -14.57 1.73 -2.80
CA SER A 112 -14.52 3.17 -2.59
C SER A 112 -14.85 3.99 -3.85
N LEU A 113 -14.72 3.40 -5.04
CA LEU A 113 -15.14 4.02 -6.30
C LEU A 113 -16.62 3.73 -6.54
N ASP A 114 -17.46 4.76 -6.36
CA ASP A 114 -18.90 4.75 -6.68
C ASP A 114 -19.12 4.77 -8.21
N ILE A 115 -18.66 3.72 -8.90
CA ILE A 115 -18.80 3.57 -10.36
C ILE A 115 -19.56 2.29 -10.70
N LYS A 116 -20.55 2.43 -11.58
CA LYS A 116 -21.38 1.34 -12.08
C LYS A 116 -20.53 0.43 -12.98
N VAL A 117 -20.13 -0.72 -12.45
CA VAL A 117 -19.41 -1.75 -13.21
C VAL A 117 -20.40 -2.42 -14.17
N VAL A 118 -20.08 -2.42 -15.46
CA VAL A 118 -20.73 -3.29 -16.46
C VAL A 118 -19.81 -4.48 -16.66
N GLY A 119 -20.26 -5.65 -16.24
CA GLY A 119 -19.57 -6.94 -16.42
C GLY A 119 -20.19 -7.73 -17.56
#